data_AF-A0A813D5Y2-F1
#
_entry.id   AF-A0A813D5Y2-F1
#
_cell.length_a   1.000
_cell.length_b   1.000
_cell.length_c   1.000
_cell.angle_alpha   90.00
_cell.angle_beta   90.00
_cell.angle_gamma   90.00
#
_symmetry.space_group_name_H-M   'P 1'
#
loop_
_entity.id
_entity.type
_entity.pdbx_description
1 polymer ?
#
loop_
_entity_poly.entity_id
_entity_poly.type
_entity_poly.pdbx_seq_one_letter_code
_entity_poly.pdbx_strand_id
1 'polypeptide(L)'
;MSGARLLAARTDTAEPDAWCEAAVPGLSLAGRGRSQLVRCPGRGCWQLALTLLSLMPGVRLLSLCCPWAQHRDTAQFWATVMQNEITYSTAIRACGKGSQWQLALNLLSLMHEEMLVPNEITCNAAISACRKGGQWELALNLLSLMPDGRMMPNEITFSAAISACEQGCQWQLAFNLLSMMPEMTVVPDEMTYSAAISACQKGGQWQLAMNLFSLMPEMTVVPNKITYNAAISACGRGGQWKLALNLMSLMPEARVVPNPITSNAAISACEKGGQWQLALNLVSLMHEERMVPDETTFNAAISACGKGSQWQPALNLVSLMHEERMVPDEITYSAAISACEKGGQRAVTVSLLGEQATESLKILVEARQQKLE
;
A
#
# COMPACT_ATOMS: atom_id res chain seq x y z
N MET A 1 59.45 30.76 20.57
CA MET A 1 58.13 31.42 20.71
C MET A 1 57.07 30.40 20.27
N SER A 2 56.56 29.54 21.15
CA SER A 2 55.36 29.74 22.02
C SER A 2 54.10 30.05 21.19
N GLY A 3 52.97 29.32 21.21
CA GLY A 3 52.52 28.15 21.95
C GLY A 3 51.03 27.86 21.65
N ALA A 4 50.64 26.58 21.69
CA ALA A 4 49.49 26.05 22.45
C ALA A 4 48.01 26.27 22.02
N ARG A 5 47.31 25.12 21.90
CA ARG A 5 45.96 24.73 22.44
C ARG A 5 44.66 24.85 21.59
N LEU A 6 44.08 23.66 21.34
CA LEU A 6 42.73 23.16 21.72
C LEU A 6 41.45 23.92 21.30
N LEU A 7 40.54 23.27 20.54
CA LEU A 7 39.25 22.68 21.01
C LEU A 7 38.33 22.23 19.86
N ALA A 8 37.50 21.23 20.18
CA ALA A 8 36.58 20.51 19.32
C ALA A 8 35.29 21.27 18.95
N ALA A 9 34.68 20.92 17.81
CA ALA A 9 33.22 20.90 17.66
C ALA A 9 32.82 19.96 16.49
N ARG A 10 32.10 18.88 16.83
CA ARG A 10 31.23 18.13 15.90
C ARG A 10 30.16 19.08 15.34
N THR A 11 29.77 18.90 14.08
CA THR A 11 28.35 18.89 13.67
C THR A 11 28.24 18.36 12.25
N ASP A 12 27.36 17.37 12.11
CA ASP A 12 26.89 16.77 10.87
C ASP A 12 26.35 17.83 9.91
N THR A 13 26.68 17.73 8.62
CA THR A 13 25.76 18.14 7.54
C THR A 13 26.00 17.30 6.30
N ALA A 14 24.97 16.54 5.94
CA ALA A 14 24.82 15.81 4.69
C ALA A 14 24.66 16.80 3.51
N GLU A 15 25.34 16.51 2.40
CA GLU A 15 25.12 17.13 1.10
C GLU A 15 23.81 16.61 0.45
N PRO A 16 23.03 17.45 -0.25
CA PRO A 16 22.08 16.98 -1.25
C PRO A 16 22.48 17.40 -2.68
N ASP A 17 22.70 16.36 -3.49
CA ASP A 17 22.22 16.08 -4.85
C ASP A 17 22.00 17.18 -5.90
N ALA A 18 22.50 16.83 -7.08
CA ALA A 18 22.60 17.54 -8.34
C ALA A 18 21.27 17.87 -9.03
N TRP A 19 21.28 18.98 -9.80
CA TRP A 19 20.17 19.53 -10.56
C TRP A 19 20.24 19.09 -12.04
N CYS A 20 19.10 18.80 -12.67
CA CYS A 20 18.96 18.65 -14.13
C CYS A 20 18.45 19.97 -14.74
N GLU A 21 19.22 20.55 -15.67
CA GLU A 21 18.80 21.66 -16.53
C GLU A 21 18.05 21.13 -17.76
N ALA A 22 16.86 21.69 -18.06
CA ALA A 22 16.22 21.55 -19.35
C ALA A 22 15.82 22.95 -19.86
N ALA A 23 16.53 23.43 -20.88
CA ALA A 23 16.25 24.68 -21.58
C ALA A 23 15.22 24.46 -22.69
N VAL A 24 14.20 25.30 -22.78
CA VAL A 24 13.32 25.41 -23.95
C VAL A 24 13.74 26.66 -24.74
N PRO A 25 14.04 26.56 -26.06
CA PRO A 25 14.53 27.68 -26.84
C PRO A 25 13.37 28.53 -27.40
N GLY A 26 13.51 29.86 -27.27
CA GLY A 26 12.73 30.81 -28.07
C GLY A 26 12.24 32.04 -27.30
N LEU A 27 13.10 33.05 -27.17
CA LEU A 27 12.76 34.49 -27.27
C LEU A 27 14.00 35.32 -26.94
N SER A 28 14.62 35.86 -27.98
CA SER A 28 15.67 36.88 -27.87
C SER A 28 15.03 38.24 -27.65
N LEU A 29 15.22 38.84 -26.47
CA LEU A 29 15.13 40.30 -26.30
C LEU A 29 16.29 40.78 -25.43
N ALA A 30 17.04 41.71 -26.01
CA ALA A 30 18.29 42.25 -25.52
C ALA A 30 18.12 43.06 -24.23
N GLY A 31 19.06 42.90 -23.29
CA GLY A 31 19.22 43.85 -22.18
C GLY A 31 19.81 43.25 -20.91
N ARG A 32 21.14 43.40 -20.76
CA ARG A 32 21.97 43.40 -19.54
C ARG A 32 21.60 42.44 -18.40
N GLY A 33 22.54 41.54 -18.13
CA GLY A 33 22.37 40.39 -17.25
C GLY A 33 22.10 40.68 -15.78
N ARG A 34 21.38 39.73 -15.18
CA ARG A 34 21.64 39.11 -13.87
C ARG A 34 20.76 37.86 -13.81
N SER A 35 21.39 36.70 -13.85
CA SER A 35 20.80 35.42 -13.50
C SER A 35 20.35 35.46 -12.04
N GLN A 36 19.05 35.68 -11.79
CA GLN A 36 18.45 35.49 -10.47
C GLN A 36 18.03 34.02 -10.33
N LEU A 37 18.88 33.25 -9.66
CA LEU A 37 18.52 31.98 -9.04
C LEU A 37 17.42 32.23 -8.02
N VAL A 38 16.18 31.83 -8.32
CA VAL A 38 15.07 31.87 -7.35
C VAL A 38 15.12 30.58 -6.53
N ARG A 39 15.53 30.73 -5.26
CA ARG A 39 15.39 29.69 -4.23
C ARG A 39 13.90 29.42 -3.98
N CYS A 40 13.46 28.17 -4.13
CA CYS A 40 12.18 27.73 -3.59
C CYS A 40 12.32 27.48 -2.07
N PRO A 41 11.57 28.18 -1.19
CA PRO A 41 11.48 27.79 0.20
C PRO A 41 10.49 26.62 0.32
N GLY A 42 10.95 25.54 0.93
CA GLY A 42 10.26 24.25 0.99
C GLY A 42 8.96 24.21 1.78
N ARG A 43 8.19 23.15 1.53
CA ARG A 43 7.09 22.46 2.26
C ARG A 43 6.00 23.26 3.02
N GLY A 44 6.24 24.47 3.52
CA GLY A 44 5.29 25.24 4.34
C GLY A 44 4.21 26.02 3.57
N CYS A 45 4.40 26.31 2.27
CA CYS A 45 3.41 27.07 1.48
C CYS A 45 2.17 26.25 1.09
N TRP A 46 2.25 24.92 1.12
CA TRP A 46 1.14 24.05 0.72
C TRP A 46 0.03 23.99 1.79
N GLN A 47 0.38 24.03 3.08
CA GLN A 47 -0.61 24.03 4.16
C GLN A 47 -1.50 25.28 4.15
N LEU A 48 -0.93 26.44 3.83
CA LEU A 48 -1.65 27.72 3.75
C LEU A 48 -2.53 27.83 2.50
N ALA A 49 -2.10 27.27 1.37
CA ALA A 49 -2.93 27.18 0.17
C ALA A 49 -4.14 26.26 0.37
N LEU A 50 -3.95 25.15 1.11
CA LEU A 50 -5.01 24.19 1.45
C LEU A 50 -6.03 24.73 2.48
N THR A 51 -5.60 25.50 3.48
CA THR A 51 -6.53 26.13 4.43
C THR A 51 -7.39 27.19 3.76
N LEU A 52 -6.83 27.95 2.82
CA LEU A 52 -7.57 28.96 2.05
C LEU A 52 -8.58 28.37 1.05
N LEU A 53 -8.35 27.15 0.56
CA LEU A 53 -9.28 26.42 -0.33
C LEU A 53 -10.45 25.76 0.42
N SER A 54 -10.35 25.56 1.73
CA SER A 54 -11.39 24.92 2.57
C SER A 54 -12.48 25.88 3.06
N LEU A 55 -12.33 27.19 2.83
CA LEU A 55 -13.26 28.23 3.29
C LEU A 55 -13.87 28.98 2.08
N MET A 56 -15.05 28.53 1.67
CA MET A 56 -16.11 29.26 0.95
C MET A 56 -16.29 29.05 -0.57
N PRO A 57 -17.54 28.93 -1.04
CA PRO A 57 -17.91 28.84 -2.46
C PRO A 57 -17.97 30.23 -3.12
N GLY A 58 -17.60 30.29 -4.40
CA GLY A 58 -18.01 31.37 -5.31
C GLY A 58 -17.19 32.68 -5.30
N VAL A 59 -16.48 32.90 -6.42
CA VAL A 59 -16.26 34.19 -7.11
C VAL A 59 -15.45 35.30 -6.39
N ARG A 60 -14.62 35.02 -5.37
CA ARG A 60 -13.66 36.03 -4.83
C ARG A 60 -12.21 35.56 -4.78
N LEU A 61 -11.74 34.94 -5.85
CA LEU A 61 -10.42 34.28 -5.91
C LEU A 61 -9.23 35.16 -6.34
N LEU A 62 -9.36 36.46 -6.60
CA LEU A 62 -8.26 37.24 -7.19
C LEU A 62 -7.55 38.25 -6.29
N SER A 63 -7.96 38.50 -5.04
CA SER A 63 -7.40 39.61 -4.26
C SER A 63 -6.55 39.27 -3.04
N LEU A 64 -6.46 37.99 -2.61
CA LEU A 64 -5.90 37.70 -1.27
C LEU A 64 -4.71 36.72 -1.23
N CYS A 65 -4.28 36.11 -2.34
CA CYS A 65 -3.14 35.17 -2.35
C CYS A 65 -1.78 35.77 -2.77
N CYS A 66 -1.65 37.07 -3.07
CA CYS A 66 -0.35 37.66 -3.43
C CYS A 66 -0.22 39.14 -3.01
N PRO A 67 0.70 39.49 -2.09
CA PRO A 67 1.07 40.89 -1.83
C PRO A 67 1.84 41.57 -2.97
N TRP A 68 2.05 40.88 -4.10
CA TRP A 68 2.75 41.40 -5.29
C TRP A 68 1.86 41.50 -6.54
N ALA A 69 0.53 41.49 -6.36
CA ALA A 69 -0.42 41.72 -7.45
C ALA A 69 -0.54 43.23 -7.74
N GLN A 70 0.49 43.81 -8.35
CA GLN A 70 0.45 45.19 -8.85
C GLN A 70 0.34 45.30 -10.38
N HIS A 71 0.08 44.17 -11.05
CA HIS A 71 -0.32 44.16 -12.45
C HIS A 71 -1.63 43.38 -12.62
N ARG A 72 -2.69 44.06 -13.09
CA ARG A 72 -3.98 43.45 -13.48
C ARG A 72 -3.82 42.30 -14.48
N ASP A 73 -2.73 42.31 -15.22
CA ASP A 73 -2.47 41.37 -16.31
C ASP A 73 -2.09 39.96 -15.79
N THR A 74 -1.51 39.83 -14.60
CA THR A 74 -1.17 38.50 -14.05
C THR A 74 -2.38 37.78 -13.47
N ALA A 75 -3.32 38.51 -12.86
CA ALA A 75 -4.60 37.97 -12.39
C ALA A 75 -5.46 37.44 -13.56
N GLN A 76 -5.52 38.19 -14.67
CA GLN A 76 -6.18 37.74 -15.89
C GLN A 76 -5.43 36.58 -16.55
N PHE A 77 -4.09 36.61 -16.57
CA PHE A 77 -3.27 35.51 -17.07
C PHE A 77 -3.48 34.21 -16.29
N TRP A 78 -3.48 34.23 -14.95
CA TRP A 78 -3.78 33.06 -14.13
C TRP A 78 -5.25 32.64 -14.19
N ALA A 79 -6.20 33.57 -14.38
CA ALA A 79 -7.60 33.24 -14.64
C ALA A 79 -7.78 32.56 -16.01
N THR A 80 -7.06 32.99 -17.05
CA THR A 80 -7.03 32.30 -18.36
C THR A 80 -6.23 31.00 -18.32
N VAL A 81 -5.21 30.88 -17.47
CA VAL A 81 -4.42 29.65 -17.30
C VAL A 81 -5.21 28.61 -16.49
N MET A 82 -6.02 29.01 -15.52
CA MET A 82 -6.91 28.14 -14.72
C MET A 82 -8.11 27.62 -15.52
N GLN A 83 -8.35 28.09 -16.74
CA GLN A 83 -9.41 27.63 -17.64
C GLN A 83 -8.96 26.53 -18.63
N ASN A 84 -7.74 26.03 -18.48
CA ASN A 84 -7.21 25.03 -19.42
C ASN A 84 -7.44 23.60 -18.90
N GLU A 85 -7.85 22.72 -19.80
CA GLU A 85 -7.97 21.27 -19.57
C GLU A 85 -6.66 20.66 -19.00
N ILE A 86 -5.52 21.24 -19.38
CA ILE A 86 -4.17 20.81 -18.96
C ILE A 86 -3.89 21.18 -17.48
N THR A 87 -4.37 22.32 -16.99
CA THR A 87 -4.15 22.71 -15.59
C THR A 87 -4.99 21.89 -14.63
N TYR A 88 -6.25 21.59 -14.98
CA TYR A 88 -7.08 20.68 -14.19
C TYR A 88 -6.51 19.26 -14.17
N SER A 89 -6.11 18.72 -15.33
CA SER A 89 -5.52 17.37 -15.40
C SER A 89 -4.19 17.25 -14.67
N THR A 90 -3.34 18.28 -14.71
CA THR A 90 -2.10 18.29 -13.92
C THR A 90 -2.36 18.39 -12.42
N ALA A 91 -3.33 19.21 -11.98
CA ALA A 91 -3.72 19.32 -10.58
C ALA A 91 -4.33 18.02 -10.04
N ILE A 92 -5.27 17.40 -10.78
CA ILE A 92 -5.88 16.12 -10.40
C ILE A 92 -4.83 15.00 -10.35
N ARG A 93 -3.87 14.99 -11.28
CA ARG A 93 -2.73 14.06 -11.23
C ARG A 93 -1.85 14.28 -10.00
N ALA A 94 -1.62 15.53 -9.59
CA ALA A 94 -0.90 15.83 -8.37
C ALA A 94 -1.68 15.38 -7.12
N CYS A 95 -3.01 15.60 -7.08
CA CYS A 95 -3.89 15.10 -6.01
C CYS A 95 -3.89 13.56 -5.95
N GLY A 96 -3.90 12.88 -7.11
CA GLY A 96 -3.77 11.42 -7.19
C GLY A 96 -2.42 10.90 -6.71
N LYS A 97 -1.33 11.68 -6.84
CA LYS A 97 -0.05 11.36 -6.19
C LYS A 97 -0.11 11.58 -4.68
N GLY A 98 -0.75 12.67 -4.24
CA GLY A 98 -0.87 13.06 -2.82
C GLY A 98 -1.97 12.36 -2.01
N SER A 99 -2.67 11.37 -2.57
CA SER A 99 -3.78 10.64 -1.92
C SER A 99 -4.96 11.52 -1.47
N GLN A 100 -5.10 12.73 -2.04
CA GLN A 100 -6.17 13.67 -1.73
C GLN A 100 -7.38 13.44 -2.64
N TRP A 101 -8.11 12.35 -2.42
CA TRP A 101 -9.23 11.94 -3.26
C TRP A 101 -10.39 12.94 -3.27
N GLN A 102 -10.67 13.60 -2.14
CA GLN A 102 -11.72 14.62 -2.03
C GLN A 102 -11.45 15.81 -2.95
N LEU A 103 -10.22 16.31 -2.93
CA LEU A 103 -9.81 17.43 -3.78
C LEU A 103 -9.78 17.02 -5.26
N ALA A 104 -9.36 15.80 -5.57
CA ALA A 104 -9.41 15.28 -6.94
C ALA A 104 -10.85 15.26 -7.49
N LEU A 105 -11.82 14.83 -6.69
CA LEU A 105 -13.23 14.81 -7.09
C LEU A 105 -13.84 16.20 -7.19
N ASN A 106 -13.54 17.10 -6.24
CA ASN A 106 -14.01 18.49 -6.30
C ASN A 106 -13.46 19.23 -7.52
N LEU A 107 -12.20 18.96 -7.90
CA LEU A 107 -11.62 19.52 -9.12
C LEU A 107 -12.27 18.92 -10.38
N LEU A 108 -12.68 17.66 -10.34
CA LEU A 108 -13.39 17.02 -11.45
C LEU A 108 -14.83 17.56 -11.59
N SER A 109 -15.54 17.78 -10.48
CA SER A 109 -16.86 18.40 -10.50
C SER A 109 -16.80 19.85 -10.99
N LEU A 110 -15.79 20.61 -10.55
CA LEU A 110 -15.57 21.97 -11.02
C LEU A 110 -15.27 21.99 -12.53
N MET A 111 -14.51 21.01 -13.04
CA MET A 111 -14.27 20.86 -14.48
C MET A 111 -15.57 20.61 -15.25
N HIS A 112 -16.50 19.82 -14.69
CA HIS A 112 -17.82 19.57 -15.27
C HIS A 112 -18.72 20.81 -15.24
N GLU A 113 -18.70 21.58 -14.14
CA GLU A 113 -19.46 22.84 -13.99
C GLU A 113 -18.98 23.91 -14.99
N GLU A 114 -17.68 23.96 -15.27
CA GLU A 114 -17.08 24.85 -16.27
C GLU A 114 -17.26 24.33 -17.73
N MET A 115 -18.04 23.26 -17.93
CA MET A 115 -18.27 22.58 -19.22
C MET A 115 -16.98 22.14 -19.94
N LEU A 116 -15.91 21.88 -19.20
CA LEU A 116 -14.68 21.31 -19.72
C LEU A 116 -14.83 19.79 -19.76
N VAL A 117 -14.57 19.17 -20.92
CA VAL A 117 -14.68 17.71 -21.08
C VAL A 117 -13.50 17.05 -20.37
N PRO A 118 -13.71 16.22 -19.33
CA PRO A 118 -12.64 15.46 -18.71
C PRO A 118 -11.97 14.58 -19.76
N ASN A 119 -10.64 14.58 -19.80
CA ASN A 119 -9.89 13.65 -20.62
C ASN A 119 -9.57 12.37 -19.85
N GLU A 120 -9.15 11.36 -20.60
CA GLU A 120 -8.85 10.02 -20.10
C GLU A 120 -7.83 10.06 -18.94
N ILE A 121 -6.86 10.97 -19.03
CA ILE A 121 -5.83 11.18 -18.02
C ILE A 121 -6.45 11.75 -16.73
N THR A 122 -7.39 12.70 -16.82
CA THR A 122 -8.09 13.27 -15.66
C THR A 122 -8.90 12.20 -14.93
N CYS A 123 -9.69 11.41 -15.66
CA CYS A 123 -10.51 10.34 -15.09
C CYS A 123 -9.64 9.24 -14.46
N ASN A 124 -8.57 8.81 -15.14
CA ASN A 124 -7.63 7.82 -14.60
C ASN A 124 -6.94 8.32 -13.33
N ALA A 125 -6.54 9.59 -13.30
CA ALA A 125 -5.95 10.19 -12.11
C ALA A 125 -6.93 10.27 -10.94
N ALA A 126 -8.19 10.62 -11.21
CA ALA A 126 -9.26 10.65 -10.21
C ALA A 126 -9.58 9.25 -9.67
N ILE A 127 -9.73 8.25 -10.53
CA ILE A 127 -9.95 6.84 -10.14
C ILE A 127 -8.76 6.33 -9.31
N SER A 128 -7.53 6.62 -9.72
CA SER A 128 -6.34 6.27 -8.93
C SER A 128 -6.29 7.00 -7.58
N ALA A 129 -6.80 8.24 -7.50
CA ALA A 129 -6.92 8.97 -6.23
C ALA A 129 -7.97 8.30 -5.33
N CYS A 130 -9.15 7.97 -5.85
CA CYS A 130 -10.21 7.25 -5.15
C CYS A 130 -9.74 5.88 -4.64
N ARG A 131 -9.00 5.13 -5.48
CA ARG A 131 -8.31 3.91 -5.09
C ARG A 131 -7.42 4.16 -3.86
N LYS A 132 -6.54 5.16 -3.88
CA LYS A 132 -5.68 5.45 -2.71
C LYS A 132 -6.45 5.91 -1.48
N GLY A 133 -7.62 6.50 -1.67
CA GLY A 133 -8.54 6.91 -0.61
C GLY A 133 -9.43 5.79 -0.06
N GLY A 134 -9.34 4.56 -0.59
CA GLY A 134 -10.23 3.45 -0.24
C GLY A 134 -11.68 3.62 -0.70
N GLN A 135 -11.97 4.63 -1.53
CA GLN A 135 -13.32 4.95 -1.99
C GLN A 135 -13.64 4.19 -3.28
N TRP A 136 -13.87 2.88 -3.14
CA TRP A 136 -14.11 1.98 -4.27
C TRP A 136 -15.42 2.27 -5.00
N GLU A 137 -16.48 2.70 -4.29
CA GLU A 137 -17.77 3.08 -4.89
C GLU A 137 -17.62 4.26 -5.86
N LEU A 138 -16.90 5.30 -5.42
CA LEU A 138 -16.64 6.48 -6.24
C LEU A 138 -15.76 6.14 -7.46
N ALA A 139 -14.76 5.26 -7.28
CA ALA A 139 -13.93 4.79 -8.39
C ALA A 139 -14.77 4.07 -9.47
N LEU A 140 -15.74 3.25 -9.07
CA LEU A 140 -16.64 2.56 -10.00
C LEU A 140 -17.64 3.49 -10.67
N ASN A 141 -18.21 4.43 -9.92
CA ASN A 141 -19.10 5.46 -10.49
C ASN A 141 -18.38 6.30 -11.53
N LEU A 142 -17.11 6.66 -11.29
CA LEU A 142 -16.29 7.36 -12.28
C LEU A 142 -16.03 6.51 -13.53
N LEU A 143 -15.76 5.21 -13.36
CA LEU A 143 -15.59 4.29 -14.49
C LEU A 143 -16.88 4.17 -15.31
N SER A 144 -18.05 4.08 -14.67
CA SER A 144 -19.34 3.98 -15.38
C SER A 144 -19.74 5.25 -16.12
N LEU A 145 -19.25 6.43 -15.69
CA LEU A 145 -19.51 7.70 -16.34
C LEU A 145 -18.63 7.94 -17.58
N MET A 146 -17.54 7.19 -17.76
CA MET A 146 -16.63 7.38 -18.90
C MET A 146 -17.28 7.08 -20.27
N PRO A 147 -18.02 5.97 -20.46
CA PRO A 147 -18.72 5.71 -21.72
C PRO A 147 -19.75 6.79 -22.08
N ASP A 148 -20.50 7.32 -21.09
CA ASP A 148 -21.47 8.40 -21.29
C ASP A 148 -20.79 9.70 -21.72
N GLY A 149 -19.55 9.93 -21.25
CA GLY A 149 -18.68 11.02 -21.68
C GLY A 149 -18.01 10.82 -23.04
N ARG A 150 -18.34 9.76 -23.80
CA ARG A 150 -17.65 9.33 -25.04
C ARG A 150 -16.16 9.02 -24.85
N MET A 151 -15.77 8.62 -23.65
CA MET A 151 -14.41 8.22 -23.32
C MET A 151 -14.33 6.69 -23.24
N MET A 152 -13.31 6.11 -23.87
CA MET A 152 -13.07 4.67 -23.78
C MET A 152 -12.15 4.39 -22.59
N PRO A 153 -12.60 3.59 -21.59
CA PRO A 153 -11.71 3.14 -20.53
C PRO A 153 -10.55 2.34 -21.11
N ASN A 154 -9.34 2.62 -20.66
CA ASN A 154 -8.15 1.88 -21.07
C ASN A 154 -7.74 0.85 -20.01
N GLU A 155 -6.67 0.13 -20.27
CA GLU A 155 -6.06 -0.83 -19.34
C GLU A 155 -5.76 -0.22 -17.97
N ILE A 156 -5.27 1.03 -17.93
CA ILE A 156 -4.96 1.76 -16.70
C ILE A 156 -6.23 2.09 -15.91
N THR A 157 -7.33 2.44 -16.58
CA THR A 157 -8.62 2.70 -15.95
C THR A 157 -9.16 1.46 -15.27
N PHE A 158 -9.19 0.34 -16.00
CA PHE A 158 -9.70 -0.94 -15.48
C PHE A 158 -8.83 -1.48 -14.35
N SER A 159 -7.50 -1.49 -14.51
CA SER A 159 -6.58 -1.94 -13.46
C SER A 159 -6.70 -1.08 -12.18
N ALA A 160 -6.88 0.24 -12.30
CA ALA A 160 -7.09 1.13 -11.17
C ALA A 160 -8.44 0.86 -10.47
N ALA A 161 -9.50 0.62 -11.24
CA ALA A 161 -10.83 0.29 -10.71
C ALA A 161 -10.85 -1.08 -10.02
N ILE A 162 -10.25 -2.12 -10.62
CA ILE A 162 -10.12 -3.46 -10.03
C ILE A 162 -9.27 -3.40 -8.74
N SER A 163 -8.20 -2.62 -8.74
CA SER A 163 -7.41 -2.36 -7.53
C SER A 163 -8.21 -1.62 -6.45
N ALA A 164 -9.15 -0.75 -6.83
CA ALA A 164 -10.06 -0.11 -5.87
C ALA A 164 -11.04 -1.13 -5.28
N CYS A 165 -11.61 -2.02 -6.12
CA CYS A 165 -12.44 -3.14 -5.66
C CYS A 165 -11.69 -4.08 -4.70
N GLU A 166 -10.40 -4.32 -4.96
CA GLU A 166 -9.53 -5.10 -4.08
C GLU A 166 -9.41 -4.48 -2.68
N GLN A 167 -9.34 -3.15 -2.57
CA GLN A 167 -9.35 -2.46 -1.27
C GLN A 167 -10.72 -2.48 -0.61
N GLY A 168 -11.79 -2.41 -1.39
CA GLY A 168 -13.18 -2.52 -0.92
C GLY A 168 -13.61 -3.95 -0.58
N CYS A 169 -12.74 -4.96 -0.74
CA CYS A 169 -13.07 -6.38 -0.61
C CYS A 169 -14.22 -6.86 -1.53
N GLN A 170 -14.47 -6.15 -2.64
CA GLN A 170 -15.55 -6.42 -3.59
C GLN A 170 -15.09 -7.35 -4.71
N TRP A 171 -14.92 -8.63 -4.41
CA TRP A 171 -14.42 -9.63 -5.36
C TRP A 171 -15.33 -9.82 -6.58
N GLN A 172 -16.66 -9.70 -6.41
CA GLN A 172 -17.65 -9.86 -7.49
C GLN A 172 -17.48 -8.77 -8.55
N LEU A 173 -17.31 -7.52 -8.10
CA LEU A 173 -17.10 -6.37 -8.98
C LEU A 173 -15.74 -6.47 -9.69
N ALA A 174 -14.68 -6.86 -8.97
CA ALA A 174 -13.36 -7.09 -9.56
C ALA A 174 -13.41 -8.16 -10.66
N PHE A 175 -14.12 -9.27 -10.43
CA PHE A 175 -14.26 -10.36 -11.40
C PHE A 175 -15.09 -9.94 -12.63
N ASN A 176 -16.19 -9.23 -12.41
CA ASN A 176 -17.02 -8.70 -13.50
C ASN A 176 -16.24 -7.72 -14.38
N LEU A 177 -15.49 -6.80 -13.76
CA LEU A 177 -14.65 -5.85 -14.50
C LEU A 177 -13.58 -6.55 -15.33
N LEU A 178 -12.91 -7.56 -14.77
CA LEU A 178 -11.91 -8.35 -15.50
C LEU A 178 -12.54 -9.07 -16.71
N SER A 179 -13.77 -9.57 -16.56
CA SER A 179 -14.50 -10.25 -17.63
C SER A 179 -14.97 -9.30 -18.74
N MET A 180 -15.21 -8.03 -18.41
CA MET A 180 -15.60 -7.00 -19.39
C MET A 180 -14.43 -6.49 -20.23
N MET A 181 -13.18 -6.62 -19.77
CA MET A 181 -12.01 -6.10 -20.49
C MET A 181 -11.85 -6.70 -21.91
N PRO A 182 -11.92 -8.04 -22.10
CA PRO A 182 -11.86 -8.63 -23.44
C PRO A 182 -13.02 -8.20 -24.34
N GLU A 183 -14.23 -8.01 -23.79
CA GLU A 183 -15.40 -7.53 -24.56
C GLU A 183 -15.19 -6.11 -25.09
N MET A 184 -14.44 -5.29 -24.35
CA MET A 184 -14.03 -3.95 -24.76
C MET A 184 -12.70 -3.92 -25.52
N THR A 185 -12.18 -5.07 -25.97
CA THR A 185 -10.89 -5.20 -26.67
C THR A 185 -9.68 -4.70 -25.87
N VAL A 186 -9.80 -4.64 -24.54
CA VAL A 186 -8.70 -4.28 -23.62
C VAL A 186 -8.07 -5.57 -23.12
N VAL A 187 -6.75 -5.69 -23.28
CA VAL A 187 -6.00 -6.85 -22.80
C VAL A 187 -5.67 -6.65 -21.32
N PRO A 188 -6.08 -7.56 -20.42
CA PRO A 188 -5.70 -7.49 -19.02
C PRO A 188 -4.20 -7.76 -18.85
N ASP A 189 -3.53 -6.94 -18.06
CA ASP A 189 -2.13 -7.10 -17.73
C ASP A 189 -1.92 -7.90 -16.42
N GLU A 190 -0.66 -8.11 -16.09
CA GLU A 190 -0.22 -8.75 -14.85
C GLU A 190 -0.78 -8.04 -13.59
N MET A 191 -0.81 -6.71 -13.59
CA MET A 191 -1.35 -5.93 -12.47
C MET A 191 -2.86 -6.18 -12.30
N THR A 192 -3.60 -6.23 -13.41
CA THR A 192 -5.05 -6.46 -13.40
C THR A 192 -5.38 -7.84 -12.83
N TYR A 193 -4.70 -8.89 -13.30
CA TYR A 193 -4.88 -10.25 -12.78
C TYR A 193 -4.47 -10.35 -11.30
N SER A 194 -3.34 -9.78 -10.91
CA SER A 194 -2.88 -9.82 -9.52
C SER A 194 -3.83 -9.10 -8.56
N ALA A 195 -4.43 -7.97 -8.97
CA ALA A 195 -5.45 -7.26 -8.21
C ALA A 195 -6.76 -8.06 -8.11
N ALA A 196 -7.20 -8.69 -9.20
CA ALA A 196 -8.40 -9.54 -9.18
C ALA A 196 -8.24 -10.78 -8.28
N ILE A 197 -7.08 -11.45 -8.34
CA ILE A 197 -6.74 -12.58 -7.47
C ILE A 197 -6.68 -12.12 -6.00
N SER A 198 -6.08 -10.96 -5.72
CA SER A 198 -6.02 -10.38 -4.38
C SER A 198 -7.41 -10.00 -3.85
N ALA A 199 -8.31 -9.51 -4.71
CA ALA A 199 -9.70 -9.26 -4.35
C ALA A 199 -10.43 -10.57 -3.99
N CYS A 200 -10.24 -11.63 -4.78
CA CYS A 200 -10.78 -12.96 -4.48
C CYS A 200 -10.23 -13.53 -3.17
N GLN A 201 -8.93 -13.33 -2.91
CA GLN A 201 -8.26 -13.71 -1.67
C GLN A 201 -8.88 -13.02 -0.44
N LYS A 202 -9.19 -11.72 -0.53
CA LYS A 202 -9.88 -10.98 0.54
C LYS A 202 -11.34 -11.40 0.69
N GLY A 203 -12.00 -11.71 -0.42
CA GLY A 203 -13.37 -12.24 -0.47
C GLY A 203 -13.53 -13.71 -0.07
N GLY A 204 -12.43 -14.41 0.25
CA GLY A 204 -12.45 -15.83 0.64
C GLY A 204 -12.75 -16.81 -0.51
N GLN A 205 -12.77 -16.34 -1.76
CA GLN A 205 -13.10 -17.14 -2.95
C GLN A 205 -11.84 -17.80 -3.53
N TRP A 206 -11.32 -18.80 -2.82
CA TRP A 206 -10.06 -19.44 -3.20
C TRP A 206 -10.14 -20.19 -4.54
N GLN A 207 -11.29 -20.78 -4.87
CA GLN A 207 -11.47 -21.48 -6.15
C GLN A 207 -11.38 -20.52 -7.33
N LEU A 208 -12.02 -19.35 -7.22
CA LEU A 208 -11.95 -18.32 -8.25
C LEU A 208 -10.53 -17.76 -8.37
N ALA A 209 -9.85 -17.51 -7.26
CA ALA A 209 -8.45 -17.08 -7.25
C ALA A 209 -7.55 -18.08 -8.00
N MET A 210 -7.75 -19.38 -7.80
CA MET A 210 -6.99 -20.43 -8.49
C MET A 210 -7.32 -20.53 -9.97
N ASN A 211 -8.59 -20.42 -10.34
CA ASN A 211 -9.01 -20.41 -11.75
C ASN A 211 -8.40 -19.23 -12.51
N LEU A 212 -8.38 -18.05 -11.90
CA LEU A 212 -7.73 -16.87 -12.48
C LEU A 212 -6.22 -17.07 -12.60
N PHE A 213 -5.57 -17.65 -11.58
CA PHE A 213 -4.14 -17.95 -11.61
C PHE A 213 -3.79 -18.93 -12.74
N SER A 214 -4.59 -19.98 -12.96
CA SER A 214 -4.37 -20.95 -14.04
C SER A 214 -4.65 -20.37 -15.43
N LEU A 215 -5.49 -19.33 -15.53
CA LEU A 215 -5.81 -18.67 -16.80
C LEU A 215 -4.67 -17.74 -17.27
N MET A 216 -3.83 -17.22 -16.37
CA MET A 216 -2.77 -16.27 -16.72
C MET A 216 -1.81 -16.79 -17.80
N PRO A 217 -1.26 -18.02 -17.72
CA PRO A 217 -0.40 -18.56 -18.77
C PRO A 217 -1.12 -18.75 -20.12
N GLU A 218 -2.42 -19.10 -20.11
CA GLU A 218 -3.23 -19.23 -21.33
C GLU A 218 -3.39 -17.88 -22.04
N MET A 219 -3.41 -16.80 -21.27
CA MET A 219 -3.47 -15.41 -21.76
C MET A 219 -2.08 -14.81 -22.00
N THR A 220 -1.03 -15.62 -21.97
CA THR A 220 0.38 -15.21 -22.13
C THR A 220 0.88 -14.20 -21.08
N VAL A 221 0.19 -14.12 -19.93
CA VAL A 221 0.57 -13.27 -18.79
C VAL A 221 1.38 -14.11 -17.79
N VAL A 222 2.58 -13.65 -17.43
CA VAL A 222 3.46 -14.36 -16.50
C VAL A 222 3.09 -13.99 -15.06
N PRO A 223 2.76 -14.96 -14.19
CA PRO A 223 2.51 -14.67 -12.78
C PRO A 223 3.77 -14.12 -12.09
N ASN A 224 3.63 -12.97 -11.44
CA ASN A 224 4.69 -12.42 -10.61
C ASN A 224 4.59 -12.85 -9.15
N LYS A 225 5.54 -12.38 -8.35
CA LYS A 225 5.60 -12.60 -6.90
C LYS A 225 4.33 -12.17 -6.15
N ILE A 226 3.73 -11.05 -6.54
CA ILE A 226 2.47 -10.56 -5.91
C ILE A 226 1.33 -11.55 -6.18
N THR A 227 1.25 -12.04 -7.42
CA THR A 227 0.24 -13.01 -7.87
C THR A 227 0.37 -14.33 -7.13
N TYR A 228 1.58 -14.88 -7.02
CA TYR A 228 1.85 -16.09 -6.23
C TYR A 228 1.46 -15.90 -4.77
N ASN A 229 1.87 -14.78 -4.15
CA ASN A 229 1.55 -14.50 -2.75
C ASN A 229 0.03 -14.40 -2.50
N ALA A 230 -0.70 -13.76 -3.41
CA ALA A 230 -2.15 -13.66 -3.35
C ALA A 230 -2.82 -15.04 -3.53
N ALA A 231 -2.36 -15.87 -4.47
CA ALA A 231 -2.89 -17.22 -4.70
C ALA A 231 -2.63 -18.16 -3.51
N ILE A 232 -1.41 -18.15 -2.94
CA ILE A 232 -1.04 -18.92 -1.75
C ILE A 232 -1.90 -18.47 -0.55
N SER A 233 -2.05 -17.16 -0.35
CA SER A 233 -2.89 -16.59 0.71
C SER A 233 -4.37 -16.97 0.55
N ALA A 234 -4.87 -16.98 -0.69
CA ALA A 234 -6.24 -17.42 -1.00
C ALA A 234 -6.43 -18.90 -0.66
N CYS A 235 -5.51 -19.77 -1.07
CA CYS A 235 -5.51 -21.18 -0.72
C CYS A 235 -5.48 -21.40 0.79
N GLY A 236 -4.63 -20.66 1.51
CA GLY A 236 -4.59 -20.70 2.97
C GLY A 236 -5.92 -20.33 3.60
N ARG A 237 -6.57 -19.25 3.15
CA ARG A 237 -7.92 -18.87 3.60
C ARG A 237 -8.98 -19.92 3.29
N GLY A 238 -8.86 -20.61 2.16
CA GLY A 238 -9.71 -21.74 1.78
C GLY A 238 -9.43 -23.05 2.53
N GLY A 239 -8.45 -23.09 3.43
CA GLY A 239 -8.02 -24.32 4.12
C GLY A 239 -7.25 -25.30 3.25
N GLN A 240 -6.88 -24.91 2.02
CA GLN A 240 -6.20 -25.74 1.04
C GLN A 240 -4.68 -25.65 1.19
N TRP A 241 -4.17 -26.08 2.35
CA TRP A 241 -2.75 -26.01 2.69
C TRP A 241 -1.85 -26.77 1.71
N LYS A 242 -2.30 -27.90 1.16
CA LYS A 242 -1.55 -28.68 0.15
C LYS A 242 -1.31 -27.88 -1.13
N LEU A 243 -2.34 -27.17 -1.60
CA LEU A 243 -2.24 -26.32 -2.78
C LEU A 243 -1.33 -25.12 -2.52
N ALA A 244 -1.43 -24.50 -1.34
CA ALA A 244 -0.56 -23.39 -0.94
C ALA A 244 0.93 -23.78 -0.96
N LEU A 245 1.28 -24.95 -0.42
CA LEU A 245 2.66 -25.46 -0.44
C LEU A 245 3.14 -25.82 -1.84
N ASN A 246 2.28 -26.45 -2.64
CA ASN A 246 2.61 -26.79 -4.03
C ASN A 246 2.90 -25.51 -4.86
N LEU A 247 2.08 -24.48 -4.69
CA LEU A 247 2.31 -23.19 -5.34
C LEU A 247 3.65 -22.57 -4.93
N MET A 248 4.01 -22.63 -3.64
CA MET A 248 5.30 -22.15 -3.16
C MET A 248 6.47 -22.93 -3.77
N SER A 249 6.36 -24.26 -3.91
CA SER A 249 7.40 -25.08 -4.53
C SER A 249 7.53 -24.88 -6.04
N LEU A 250 6.47 -24.39 -6.72
CA LEU A 250 6.51 -24.06 -8.14
C LEU A 250 7.16 -22.70 -8.44
N MET A 251 7.32 -21.83 -7.43
CA MET A 251 7.91 -20.50 -7.64
C MET A 251 9.35 -20.53 -8.19
N PRO A 252 10.26 -21.37 -7.67
CA PRO A 252 11.61 -21.49 -8.22
C PRO A 252 11.64 -21.97 -9.68
N GLU A 253 10.73 -22.88 -10.06
CA GLU A 253 10.59 -23.35 -11.46
C GLU A 253 10.15 -22.22 -12.38
N ALA A 254 9.27 -21.34 -11.89
CA ALA A 254 8.86 -20.11 -12.56
C ALA A 254 9.89 -18.96 -12.47
N ARG A 255 11.08 -19.21 -11.91
CA ARG A 255 12.14 -18.21 -11.65
C ARG A 255 11.70 -17.05 -10.75
N VAL A 256 10.70 -17.27 -9.90
CA VAL A 256 10.23 -16.30 -8.90
C VAL A 256 10.80 -16.71 -7.54
N VAL A 257 11.54 -15.80 -6.89
CA VAL A 257 12.13 -16.07 -5.57
C VAL A 257 11.08 -15.82 -4.48
N PRO A 258 10.79 -16.82 -3.62
CA PRO A 258 9.96 -16.62 -2.43
C PRO A 258 10.46 -15.49 -1.54
N ASN A 259 9.57 -14.87 -0.77
CA ASN A 259 9.95 -13.86 0.22
C ASN A 259 9.27 -14.11 1.56
N PRO A 260 9.57 -13.29 2.58
CA PRO A 260 8.93 -13.46 3.89
C PRO A 260 7.40 -13.48 3.79
N ILE A 261 6.81 -12.68 2.89
CA ILE A 261 5.36 -12.68 2.64
C ILE A 261 4.87 -14.03 2.09
N THR A 262 5.58 -14.64 1.14
CA THR A 262 5.28 -15.97 0.61
C THR A 262 5.30 -17.02 1.72
N SER A 263 6.39 -17.05 2.50
CA SER A 263 6.58 -18.02 3.56
C SER A 263 5.55 -17.85 4.68
N ASN A 264 5.22 -16.61 5.06
CA ASN A 264 4.16 -16.32 6.03
C ASN A 264 2.79 -16.79 5.55
N ALA A 265 2.47 -16.56 4.27
CA ALA A 265 1.22 -17.04 3.68
C ALA A 265 1.14 -18.58 3.71
N ALA A 266 2.25 -19.27 3.40
CA ALA A 266 2.34 -20.72 3.47
C ALA A 266 2.24 -21.27 4.91
N ILE A 267 2.90 -20.62 5.88
CA ILE A 267 2.82 -21.00 7.30
C ILE A 267 1.40 -20.78 7.83
N SER A 268 0.74 -19.67 7.50
CA SER A 268 -0.66 -19.45 7.86
C SER A 268 -1.61 -20.47 7.20
N ALA A 269 -1.30 -20.93 5.98
CA ALA A 269 -2.03 -22.04 5.36
C ALA A 269 -1.83 -23.35 6.14
N CYS A 270 -0.61 -23.68 6.55
CA CYS A 270 -0.30 -24.84 7.40
C CYS A 270 -1.00 -24.76 8.76
N GLU A 271 -1.04 -23.59 9.37
CA GLU A 271 -1.76 -23.32 10.62
C GLU A 271 -3.25 -23.63 10.48
N LYS A 272 -3.89 -23.21 9.38
CA LYS A 272 -5.31 -23.54 9.11
C LYS A 272 -5.53 -25.01 8.80
N GLY A 273 -4.53 -25.66 8.20
CA GLY A 273 -4.52 -27.11 7.96
C GLY A 273 -4.15 -27.97 9.18
N GLY A 274 -3.80 -27.36 10.33
CA GLY A 274 -3.30 -28.07 11.52
C GLY A 274 -1.96 -28.78 11.32
N GLN A 275 -1.21 -28.44 10.27
CA GLN A 275 0.04 -29.09 9.89
C GLN A 275 1.24 -28.43 10.59
N TRP A 276 1.33 -28.62 11.91
CA TRP A 276 2.37 -28.01 12.74
C TRP A 276 3.80 -28.38 12.33
N GLN A 277 4.04 -29.62 11.88
CA GLN A 277 5.37 -30.06 11.43
C GLN A 277 5.84 -29.26 10.21
N LEU A 278 4.96 -29.06 9.25
CA LEU A 278 5.26 -28.29 8.04
C LEU A 278 5.44 -26.81 8.36
N ALA A 279 4.65 -26.26 9.29
CA ALA A 279 4.83 -24.89 9.77
C ALA A 279 6.22 -24.69 10.39
N LEU A 280 6.68 -25.62 11.25
CA LEU A 280 8.02 -25.56 11.85
C LEU A 280 9.14 -25.68 10.81
N ASN A 281 9.01 -26.60 9.86
CA ASN A 281 9.99 -26.78 8.79
C ASN A 281 10.09 -25.53 7.90
N LEU A 282 8.99 -24.81 7.69
CA LEU A 282 9.01 -23.55 6.95
C LEU A 282 9.68 -22.43 7.74
N VAL A 283 9.49 -22.36 9.06
CA VAL A 283 10.21 -21.39 9.92
C VAL A 283 11.72 -21.68 9.91
N SER A 284 12.14 -22.95 9.99
CA SER A 284 13.56 -23.29 9.88
C SER A 284 14.13 -22.96 8.50
N LEU A 285 13.37 -23.23 7.44
CA LEU A 285 13.76 -22.85 6.08
C LEU A 285 13.94 -21.33 5.93
N MET A 286 13.07 -20.53 6.54
CA MET A 286 13.23 -19.07 6.55
C MET A 286 14.55 -18.64 7.19
N HIS A 287 14.94 -19.29 8.29
CA HIS A 287 16.21 -19.02 8.95
C HIS A 287 17.42 -19.42 8.09
N GLU A 288 17.36 -20.60 7.44
CA GLU A 288 18.39 -21.09 6.51
C GLU A 288 18.58 -20.16 5.31
N GLU A 289 17.48 -19.66 4.75
CA GLU A 289 17.48 -18.71 3.63
C GLU A 289 17.77 -17.26 4.05
N ARG A 290 18.07 -17.02 5.34
CA ARG A 290 18.32 -15.69 5.93
C ARG A 290 17.17 -14.70 5.70
N MET A 291 15.95 -15.21 5.60
CA MET A 291 14.74 -14.39 5.65
C MET A 291 14.44 -14.05 7.11
N VAL A 292 14.21 -12.77 7.39
CA VAL A 292 13.82 -12.31 8.73
C VAL A 292 12.36 -12.74 8.96
N PRO A 293 12.09 -13.69 9.87
CA PRO A 293 10.73 -14.00 10.25
C PRO A 293 10.16 -12.82 11.03
N ASP A 294 8.87 -12.55 10.86
CA ASP A 294 8.19 -11.52 11.63
C ASP A 294 7.34 -12.15 12.75
N GLU A 295 6.78 -11.29 13.59
CA GLU A 295 5.87 -11.69 14.66
C GLU A 295 4.71 -12.55 14.12
N THR A 296 4.21 -12.23 12.92
CA THR A 296 3.11 -12.99 12.30
C THR A 296 3.54 -14.40 11.90
N THR A 297 4.80 -14.59 11.48
CA THR A 297 5.38 -15.91 11.20
C THR A 297 5.34 -16.80 12.43
N PHE A 298 5.86 -16.29 13.56
CA PHE A 298 5.92 -17.06 14.80
C PHE A 298 4.54 -17.33 15.37
N ASN A 299 3.65 -16.33 15.36
CA ASN A 299 2.28 -16.49 15.83
C ASN A 299 1.53 -17.58 15.06
N ALA A 300 1.66 -17.59 13.73
CA ALA A 300 1.07 -18.63 12.89
C ALA A 300 1.68 -20.01 13.18
N ALA A 301 3.01 -20.11 13.38
CA ALA A 301 3.65 -21.38 13.72
C ALA A 301 3.26 -21.91 15.11
N ILE A 302 3.19 -21.04 16.13
CA ILE A 302 2.77 -21.39 17.50
C ILE A 302 1.30 -21.79 17.51
N SER A 303 0.43 -21.06 16.80
CA SER A 303 -0.98 -21.42 16.63
C SER A 303 -1.14 -22.79 15.94
N ALA A 304 -0.30 -23.10 14.94
CA ALA A 304 -0.28 -24.41 14.31
C ALA A 304 0.08 -25.52 15.32
N CYS A 305 1.11 -25.30 16.16
CA CYS A 305 1.49 -26.20 17.24
C CYS A 305 0.37 -26.39 18.27
N GLY A 306 -0.34 -25.32 18.63
CA GLY A 306 -1.50 -25.37 19.54
C GLY A 306 -2.70 -26.13 18.98
N LYS A 307 -2.90 -26.14 17.66
CA LYS A 307 -3.87 -27.03 16.99
C LYS A 307 -3.39 -28.48 16.98
N GLY A 308 -2.09 -28.70 16.82
CA GLY A 308 -1.44 -30.02 16.87
C GLY A 308 -1.29 -30.62 18.28
N SER A 309 -1.72 -29.90 19.33
CA SER A 309 -1.51 -30.26 20.74
C SER A 309 -0.03 -30.49 21.11
N GLN A 310 0.88 -29.83 20.39
CA GLN A 310 2.32 -29.93 20.61
C GLN A 310 2.81 -28.75 21.43
N TRP A 311 2.91 -28.95 22.73
CA TRP A 311 3.31 -27.90 23.67
C TRP A 311 4.83 -27.65 23.66
N GLN A 312 5.69 -28.68 23.48
CA GLN A 312 7.14 -28.45 23.49
C GLN A 312 7.60 -27.54 22.33
N PRO A 313 7.21 -27.79 21.07
CA PRO A 313 7.62 -26.91 19.97
C PRO A 313 7.03 -25.52 20.09
N ALA A 314 5.81 -25.38 20.63
CA ALA A 314 5.20 -24.08 20.88
C ALA A 314 6.04 -23.25 21.88
N LEU A 315 6.48 -23.84 22.99
CA LEU A 315 7.33 -23.15 23.97
C LEU A 315 8.71 -22.79 23.41
N ASN A 316 9.32 -23.69 22.64
CA ASN A 316 10.61 -23.43 22.01
C ASN A 316 10.53 -22.25 21.02
N LEU A 317 9.41 -22.09 20.32
CA LEU A 317 9.19 -20.93 19.45
C LEU A 317 9.01 -19.63 20.26
N VAL A 318 8.32 -19.68 21.40
CA VAL A 318 8.19 -18.49 22.29
C VAL A 318 9.56 -18.08 22.84
N SER A 319 10.39 -19.03 23.27
CA SER A 319 11.76 -18.70 23.70
C SER A 319 12.61 -18.15 22.56
N LEU A 320 12.46 -18.69 21.34
CA LEU A 320 13.15 -18.18 20.16
C LEU A 320 12.73 -16.75 19.81
N MET A 321 11.45 -16.40 19.98
CA MET A 321 11.00 -15.00 19.81
C MET A 321 11.69 -14.05 20.79
N HIS A 322 11.83 -14.45 22.06
CA HIS A 322 12.55 -13.67 23.07
C HIS A 322 14.04 -13.50 22.73
N GLU A 323 14.70 -14.55 22.24
CA GLU A 323 16.10 -14.52 21.81
C GLU A 323 16.32 -13.56 20.63
N GLU A 324 15.40 -13.56 19.67
CA GLU A 324 15.37 -12.67 18.51
C GLU A 324 14.88 -11.24 18.86
N ARG A 325 14.65 -10.93 20.15
CA ARG A 325 14.17 -9.64 20.66
C ARG A 325 12.84 -9.17 20.08
N MET A 326 11.98 -10.10 19.66
CA MET A 326 10.59 -9.80 19.33
C MET A 326 9.75 -9.82 20.60
N VAL A 327 8.80 -8.90 20.72
CA VAL A 327 7.87 -8.85 21.84
C VAL A 327 6.73 -9.83 21.53
N PRO A 328 6.56 -10.93 22.28
CA PRO A 328 5.41 -11.80 22.09
C PRO A 328 4.12 -11.05 22.44
N ASP A 329 3.14 -11.10 21.56
CA ASP A 329 1.82 -10.51 21.78
C ASP A 329 0.88 -11.44 22.56
N GLU A 330 -0.31 -10.91 22.87
CA GLU A 330 -1.38 -11.67 23.50
C GLU A 330 -1.79 -12.91 22.68
N ILE A 331 -1.68 -12.83 21.35
CA ILE A 331 -1.95 -13.94 20.43
C ILE A 331 -0.91 -15.04 20.61
N THR A 332 0.36 -14.70 20.75
CA THR A 332 1.46 -15.63 21.00
C THR A 332 1.21 -16.44 22.27
N TYR A 333 0.97 -15.75 23.39
CA TYR A 333 0.78 -16.41 24.68
C TYR A 333 -0.51 -17.23 24.72
N SER A 334 -1.62 -16.70 24.17
CA SER A 334 -2.88 -17.45 24.12
C SER A 334 -2.76 -18.74 23.29
N ALA A 335 -2.04 -18.71 22.16
CA ALA A 335 -1.78 -19.89 21.35
C ALA A 335 -0.88 -20.91 22.08
N ALA A 336 0.17 -20.45 22.76
CA ALA A 336 1.05 -21.31 23.56
C ALA A 336 0.33 -21.93 24.77
N ILE A 337 -0.48 -21.15 25.49
CA ILE A 337 -1.34 -21.60 26.58
C ILE A 337 -2.31 -22.69 26.08
N SER A 338 -2.98 -22.45 24.95
CA SER A 338 -3.88 -23.45 24.35
C SER A 338 -3.15 -24.75 24.01
N ALA A 339 -1.89 -24.67 23.54
CA ALA A 339 -1.05 -25.84 23.30
C ALA A 339 -0.75 -26.60 24.60
N CYS A 340 -0.37 -25.89 25.66
CA CYS A 340 -0.04 -26.46 26.97
C CYS A 340 -1.25 -27.10 27.67
N GLU A 341 -2.42 -26.47 27.59
CA GLU A 341 -3.67 -27.00 28.14
C GLU A 341 -4.05 -28.33 27.47
N LYS A 342 -4.01 -28.38 26.14
CA LYS A 342 -4.29 -29.61 25.38
C LYS A 342 -3.22 -30.68 25.59
N GLY A 343 -1.97 -30.27 25.83
CA GLY A 343 -0.87 -31.15 26.20
C GLY A 343 -0.90 -31.65 27.64
N GLY A 344 -1.87 -31.22 28.45
CA GLY A 344 -2.02 -31.63 29.86
C GLY A 344 -1.02 -30.98 30.83
N GLN A 345 -0.25 -29.98 30.38
CA GLN A 345 0.82 -29.34 31.16
C GLN A 345 0.31 -28.13 31.94
N ARG A 346 -0.48 -28.39 32.99
CA ARG A 346 -1.10 -27.34 33.82
C ARG A 346 -0.09 -26.43 34.52
N ALA A 347 1.05 -26.97 34.97
CA ALA A 347 2.07 -26.17 35.66
C ALA A 347 2.69 -25.10 34.75
N VAL A 348 3.01 -25.47 33.51
CA VAL A 348 3.58 -24.55 32.51
C VAL A 348 2.54 -23.55 32.00
N THR A 349 1.28 -23.96 31.96
CA THR A 349 0.17 -23.06 31.62
C THR A 349 0.06 -21.91 32.62
N VAL A 350 0.18 -22.21 33.92
CA VAL A 350 0.11 -21.19 34.98
C VAL A 350 1.32 -20.24 34.94
N SER A 351 2.52 -20.72 34.62
CA SER A 351 3.70 -19.85 34.49
C SER A 351 3.57 -18.90 33.30
N LEU A 352 3.12 -19.40 32.14
CA LEU A 352 2.89 -18.56 30.95
C LEU A 352 1.81 -17.49 31.18
N LEU A 353 0.72 -17.84 31.88
CA LEU A 353 -0.32 -16.86 32.26
C LEU A 353 0.24 -15.76 33.18
N GLY A 354 1.18 -16.12 34.07
CA GLY A 354 1.91 -15.17 34.89
C GLY A 354 2.76 -14.22 34.05
N GLU A 355 3.53 -14.75 33.09
CA GLU A 355 4.36 -13.97 32.17
C GLU A 355 3.53 -13.02 31.30
N GLN A 356 2.43 -13.51 30.73
CA GLN A 356 1.49 -12.69 29.95
C GLN A 356 0.92 -11.54 30.78
N ALA A 357 0.54 -11.79 32.05
CA ALA A 357 0.03 -10.75 32.94
C ALA A 357 1.09 -9.71 33.29
N THR A 358 2.35 -10.13 33.50
CA THR A 358 3.45 -9.20 33.78
C THR A 358 3.78 -8.32 32.59
N GLU A 359 3.81 -8.87 31.37
CA GLU A 359 4.13 -8.07 30.18
C GLU A 359 2.98 -7.13 29.81
N SER A 360 1.72 -7.58 29.97
CA SER A 360 0.54 -6.72 29.80
C SER A 360 0.53 -5.53 30.76
N LEU A 361 0.93 -5.74 32.02
CA LEU A 361 1.05 -4.67 33.00
C LEU A 361 2.18 -3.69 32.65
N LYS A 362 3.31 -4.19 32.13
CA LYS A 362 4.45 -3.37 31.71
C LYS A 362 4.07 -2.44 30.55
N ILE A 363 3.38 -2.97 29.54
CA ILE A 363 2.86 -2.17 28.40
C ILE A 363 1.88 -1.08 28.90
N LEU A 364 0.99 -1.41 29.85
CA LEU A 364 0.05 -0.43 30.43
C LEU A 364 0.75 0.68 31.23
N VAL A 365 1.83 0.35 31.94
CA VAL A 365 2.65 1.34 32.68
C VAL A 365 3.37 2.27 31.71
N GLU A 366 3.98 1.73 30.65
CA GLU A 366 4.67 2.51 29.61
C GLU A 366 3.70 3.41 28.83
N ALA A 367 2.53 2.90 28.46
CA ALA A 367 1.47 3.68 27.79
C ALA A 367 0.91 4.81 28.69
N ARG A 368 0.91 4.61 30.01
CA ARG A 368 0.52 5.66 30.97
C ARG A 368 1.61 6.73 31.12
N GLN A 369 2.88 6.35 31.07
CA GLN A 369 4.00 7.29 31.10
C GLN A 369 4.02 8.18 29.84
N GLN A 370 3.78 7.61 28.66
CA GLN A 370 3.71 8.38 27.40
C GLN A 370 2.51 9.33 27.28
N LYS A 371 1.44 9.14 28.08
CA LYS A 371 0.29 10.06 28.15
C LYS A 371 0.48 11.22 29.13
N LEU A 372 1.51 11.15 29.98
CA LEU A 372 1.81 12.16 31.00
C LEU A 372 2.93 13.14 30.57
N GLU A 373 3.57 12.87 29.43
CA GLU A 373 4.47 13.78 28.71
C GLU A 373 3.71 14.53 27.60
#